data_AF-A0A2L0H8K8-F1
#
_entry.id   AF-A0A2L0H8K8-F1
#
_cell.length_a   1.000
_cell.length_b   1.000
_cell.length_c   1.000
_cell.angle_alpha   90.00
_cell.angle_beta   90.00
_cell.angle_gamma   90.00
#
_symmetry.space_group_name_H-M   'P 1'
#
loop_
_entity.id
_entity.type
_entity.pdbx_description
1 polymer ?
#
loop_
_entity_poly.entity_id
_entity_poly.type
_entity_poly.pdbx_seq_one_letter_code
_entity_poly.pdbx_strand_id
1 'polypeptide(L)'
;MAIYQGPVKGFEEVEFAKPPIDLDRGVTGKKSWMHPEIGIVYAYKDDPGVYFNEHGTEVSEQVARLAGHDVEANARIRYLRQKRKEFDKELEAEMARVTKQGGDLLVSRGGFSVMTLAHGRCAVTDLDGQWITPNPLTREEAFKLLDKLSPVDPVAEGQDDVSE
;
A
#
# COMPACT_ATOMS: atom_id res chain seq x y z
N MET A 1 49.05 -5.28 5.99
CA MET A 1 48.22 -4.22 6.62
C MET A 1 47.15 -4.90 7.45
N ALA A 2 47.18 -4.76 8.77
CA ALA A 2 46.19 -5.34 9.67
C ALA A 2 45.20 -4.25 10.10
N ILE A 3 43.92 -4.45 9.84
CA ILE A 3 42.84 -3.53 10.22
C ILE A 3 42.36 -3.98 11.61
N TYR A 4 42.62 -3.17 12.63
CA TYR A 4 42.24 -3.43 14.01
C TYR A 4 40.79 -2.98 14.22
N GLN A 5 39.84 -3.90 14.40
CA GLN A 5 38.48 -3.61 14.85
C GLN A 5 38.45 -3.60 16.38
N GLY A 6 38.54 -2.40 16.98
CA GLY A 6 38.28 -2.22 18.40
C GLY A 6 36.78 -2.23 18.72
N PRO A 7 36.37 -2.58 19.95
CA PRO A 7 34.97 -2.58 20.36
C PRO A 7 34.41 -1.16 20.38
N VAL A 8 33.35 -0.94 19.61
CA VAL A 8 32.60 0.33 19.59
C VAL A 8 31.93 0.49 20.97
N LYS A 9 32.50 1.35 21.81
CA LYS A 9 31.91 1.68 23.12
C LYS A 9 30.57 2.36 22.89
N GLY A 10 29.52 1.74 23.43
CA GLY A 10 28.19 2.26 23.76
C GLY A 10 27.74 3.51 23.02
N PHE A 11 26.90 3.32 22.00
CA PHE A 11 25.91 4.33 21.65
C PHE A 11 24.94 4.42 22.83
N GLU A 12 25.05 5.46 23.65
CA GLU A 12 23.95 5.86 24.54
C GLU A 12 22.78 6.22 23.62
N GLU A 13 21.68 5.46 23.73
CA GLU A 13 20.43 5.83 23.08
C GLU A 13 20.01 7.18 23.64
N VAL A 14 20.19 8.23 22.83
CA VAL A 14 19.65 9.55 23.14
C VAL A 14 18.13 9.42 23.04
N GLU A 15 17.47 9.25 24.18
CA GLU A 15 16.01 9.30 24.27
C GLU A 15 15.56 10.71 23.86
N PHE A 16 15.17 10.86 22.59
CA PHE A 16 14.50 12.07 22.15
C PHE A 16 13.21 12.20 22.94
N ALA A 17 13.07 13.29 23.69
CA ALA A 17 11.84 13.60 24.40
C ALA A 17 10.67 13.53 23.42
N LYS A 18 9.68 12.66 23.71
CA LYS A 18 8.51 12.51 22.86
C LYS A 18 7.83 13.88 22.72
N PRO A 19 7.41 14.27 21.51
CA PRO A 19 6.72 15.53 21.32
C PRO A 19 5.44 15.56 22.16
N PRO A 20 5.01 16.75 22.61
CA PRO A 20 3.75 16.91 23.33
C PRO A 20 2.58 16.38 22.51
N ILE A 21 1.47 16.07 23.18
CA ILE A 21 0.25 15.56 22.54
C ILE A 21 -0.19 16.48 21.40
N ASP A 22 -0.47 15.86 20.26
CA ASP A 22 -1.00 16.55 19.09
C ASP A 22 -2.52 16.76 19.25
N LEU A 23 -2.90 17.94 19.73
CA LEU A 23 -4.30 18.28 19.97
C LEU A 23 -5.12 18.37 18.66
N ASP A 24 -4.46 18.59 17.51
CA ASP A 24 -5.11 18.77 16.22
C ASP A 24 -5.65 17.45 15.64
N ARG A 25 -5.06 16.31 16.03
CA ARG A 25 -5.58 14.96 15.68
C ARG A 25 -6.93 14.63 16.32
N GLY A 26 -7.42 15.47 17.22
CA GLY A 26 -8.68 15.25 17.92
C GLY A 26 -8.50 14.27 19.08
N VAL A 27 -8.42 14.84 20.28
CA VAL A 27 -8.26 14.07 21.52
C VAL A 27 -9.50 14.13 22.40
N THR A 28 -9.67 13.11 23.24
CA THR A 28 -10.64 13.10 24.33
C THR A 28 -9.87 13.09 25.64
N GLY A 29 -9.87 14.22 26.34
CA GLY A 29 -9.28 14.36 27.67
C GLY A 29 -10.31 14.04 28.75
N LYS A 30 -9.94 13.20 29.72
CA LYS A 30 -10.72 12.99 30.95
C LYS A 30 -9.83 13.16 32.17
N LYS A 31 -10.37 13.78 33.21
CA LYS A 31 -9.71 13.95 34.51
C LYS A 31 -10.40 13.07 35.54
N SER A 32 -9.62 12.34 36.34
CA SER A 32 -10.20 11.60 37.47
C SER A 32 -10.58 12.57 38.59
N TRP A 33 -11.81 12.46 39.08
CA TRP A 33 -12.24 13.16 40.30
C TRP A 33 -11.77 12.45 41.58
N MET A 34 -11.55 11.13 41.50
CA MET A 34 -11.13 10.32 42.65
C MET A 34 -9.62 10.38 42.89
N HIS A 35 -8.84 10.62 41.82
CA HIS A 35 -7.37 10.60 41.84
C HIS A 35 -6.80 11.83 41.11
N PRO A 36 -6.77 13.01 41.75
CA PRO A 36 -6.29 14.24 41.12
C PRO A 36 -4.80 14.19 40.74
N GLU A 37 -4.00 13.33 41.39
CA GLU A 37 -2.58 13.10 41.12
C GLU A 37 -2.30 12.50 39.74
N ILE A 38 -3.29 11.86 39.11
CA ILE A 38 -3.15 11.25 37.77
C ILE A 38 -3.13 12.33 36.66
N GLY A 39 -3.67 13.52 36.93
CA GLY A 39 -3.81 14.57 35.92
C GLY A 39 -4.87 14.25 34.85
N ILE A 40 -4.75 14.88 33.69
CA ILE A 40 -5.64 14.64 32.54
C ILE A 40 -5.08 13.49 31.69
N VAL A 41 -5.92 12.49 31.43
CA VAL A 41 -5.61 11.38 30.52
C VAL A 41 -6.29 11.62 29.18
N TYR A 42 -5.49 11.68 28.13
CA TYR A 42 -5.91 11.89 26.75
C TYR A 42 -5.96 10.56 25.99
N ALA A 43 -6.97 10.42 25.14
CA ALA A 43 -7.06 9.36 24.15
C ALA A 43 -7.29 9.97 22.76
N TYR A 44 -6.53 9.54 21.76
CA TYR A 44 -6.76 9.96 20.38
C TYR A 44 -8.02 9.29 19.80
N LYS A 45 -8.79 10.01 18.98
CA LYS A 45 -10.00 9.44 18.36
C LYS A 45 -9.69 8.46 17.21
N ASP A 46 -8.55 8.66 16.56
CA ASP A 46 -8.09 7.83 15.45
C ASP A 46 -7.34 6.56 15.92
N ASP A 47 -6.73 6.58 17.11
CA ASP A 47 -6.09 5.42 17.75
C ASP A 47 -6.67 5.08 19.13
N PRO A 48 -7.87 4.45 19.17
CA PRO A 48 -8.53 4.11 20.42
C PRO A 48 -7.77 3.02 21.17
N GLY A 49 -7.74 3.13 22.49
CA GLY A 49 -7.09 2.14 23.37
C GLY A 49 -5.63 2.45 23.66
N VAL A 50 -5.09 3.57 23.18
CA VAL A 50 -3.81 4.12 23.63
C VAL A 50 -4.08 5.43 24.38
N TYR A 51 -3.47 5.57 25.54
CA TYR A 51 -3.74 6.66 26.47
C TYR A 51 -2.47 7.38 26.83
N PHE A 52 -2.55 8.70 26.96
CA PHE A 52 -1.40 9.55 27.20
C PHE A 52 -1.65 10.52 28.35
N ASN A 53 -0.59 10.88 29.08
CA ASN A 53 -0.62 11.98 30.05
C ASN A 53 -0.38 13.34 29.36
N GLU A 54 -0.43 14.43 30.11
CA GLU A 54 -0.20 15.80 29.63
C GLU A 54 1.16 16.00 28.94
N HIS A 55 2.15 15.14 29.22
CA HIS A 55 3.48 15.16 28.62
C HIS A 55 3.63 14.28 27.37
N GLY A 56 2.55 13.66 26.88
CA GLY A 56 2.61 12.74 25.74
C GLY A 56 3.24 11.38 26.05
N THR A 57 3.40 11.03 27.32
CA THR A 57 3.86 9.70 27.75
C THR A 57 2.67 8.75 27.84
N GLU A 58 2.85 7.53 27.34
CA GLU A 58 1.82 6.50 27.38
C GLU A 58 1.54 6.08 28.83
N VAL A 59 0.27 5.98 29.19
CA VAL A 59 -0.18 5.54 30.51
C VAL A 59 -0.86 4.19 30.41
N SER A 60 -0.82 3.43 31.51
CA SER A 60 -1.42 2.10 31.54
C SER A 60 -2.95 2.16 31.46
N GLU A 61 -3.56 1.07 31.00
CA GLU A 61 -5.01 0.91 30.93
C GLU A 61 -5.69 1.08 32.30
N GLN A 62 -5.03 0.70 33.40
CA GLN A 62 -5.59 0.89 34.74
C GLN A 62 -5.73 2.38 35.07
N VAL A 63 -4.73 3.20 34.72
CA VAL A 63 -4.76 4.66 34.92
C VAL A 63 -5.84 5.29 34.04
N ALA A 64 -5.98 4.85 32.79
CA ALA A 64 -7.04 5.31 31.90
C ALA A 64 -8.45 4.97 32.43
N ARG A 65 -8.62 3.76 32.99
CA ARG A 65 -9.86 3.34 33.64
C ARG A 65 -10.19 4.20 34.85
N LEU A 66 -9.19 4.51 35.70
CA LEU A 66 -9.36 5.42 36.85
C LEU A 66 -9.70 6.85 36.42
N ALA A 67 -9.25 7.29 35.25
CA ALA A 67 -9.65 8.56 34.63
C ALA A 67 -11.04 8.54 34.00
N GLY A 68 -11.73 7.39 33.98
CA GLY A 68 -13.09 7.24 33.47
C GLY A 68 -13.18 6.96 31.98
N HIS A 69 -12.12 6.49 31.33
CA HIS A 69 -12.19 5.97 29.97
C HIS A 69 -12.77 4.55 29.96
N ASP A 70 -13.59 4.24 28.94
CA ASP A 70 -14.10 2.89 28.72
C ASP A 70 -13.05 2.08 27.95
N VAL A 71 -12.13 1.49 28.71
CA VAL A 71 -10.98 0.77 28.15
C VAL A 71 -11.42 -0.45 27.35
N GLU A 72 -12.45 -1.17 27.80
CA GLU A 72 -12.93 -2.39 27.14
C GLU A 72 -13.58 -2.07 25.79
N ALA A 73 -14.43 -1.04 25.75
CA ALA A 73 -15.01 -0.58 24.49
C ALA A 73 -13.94 -0.09 23.51
N ASN A 74 -12.98 0.71 24.00
CA ASN A 74 -11.90 1.22 23.16
C ASN A 74 -10.98 0.11 22.63
N ALA A 75 -10.62 -0.87 23.46
CA ALA A 75 -9.83 -2.03 23.05
C ALA A 75 -10.56 -2.86 21.99
N ARG A 76 -11.88 -3.05 22.14
CA ARG A 76 -12.71 -3.73 21.13
C ARG A 76 -12.74 -2.96 19.80
N ILE A 77 -12.87 -1.64 19.84
CA ILE A 77 -12.84 -0.81 18.62
C ILE A 77 -11.49 -0.94 17.91
N ARG A 78 -10.39 -0.88 18.67
CA ARG A 78 -9.03 -1.08 18.14
C ARG A 78 -8.88 -2.43 17.45
N TYR A 79 -9.30 -3.50 18.11
CA TYR A 79 -9.28 -4.85 17.56
C TYR A 79 -10.09 -4.95 16.26
N LEU A 80 -11.31 -4.40 16.22
CA LEU A 80 -12.14 -4.41 15.02
C LEU A 80 -11.52 -3.58 13.87
N ARG A 81 -10.87 -2.44 14.18
CA ARG A 81 -10.14 -1.65 13.17
C ARG A 81 -8.95 -2.40 12.61
N GLN A 82 -8.19 -3.09 13.45
CA GLN A 82 -7.07 -3.93 13.02
C GLN A 82 -7.55 -5.08 12.12
N LYS A 83 -8.60 -5.79 12.55
CA LYS A 83 -9.19 -6.88 11.76
C LYS A 83 -9.71 -6.41 10.41
N ARG A 84 -10.35 -5.24 10.36
CA ARG A 84 -10.79 -4.63 9.10
C ARG A 84 -9.60 -4.30 8.19
N LYS A 85 -8.54 -3.70 8.73
CA LYS A 85 -7.34 -3.38 7.96
C LYS A 85 -6.62 -4.62 7.42
N GLU A 86 -6.61 -5.71 8.18
CA GLU A 86 -6.11 -7.02 7.73
C GLU A 86 -6.97 -7.56 6.59
N PHE A 87 -8.29 -7.55 6.76
CA PHE A 87 -9.23 -8.02 5.74
C PHE A 87 -9.14 -7.18 4.45
N ASP A 88 -9.07 -5.85 4.56
CA ASP A 88 -8.96 -4.97 3.39
C ASP A 88 -7.66 -5.24 2.61
N LYS A 89 -6.56 -5.55 3.30
CA LYS A 89 -5.29 -5.96 2.67
C LYS A 89 -5.39 -7.33 1.99
N GLU A 90 -6.06 -8.28 2.62
CA GLU A 90 -6.28 -9.61 2.04
C GLU A 90 -7.16 -9.50 0.78
N LEU A 91 -8.22 -8.70 0.85
CA LEU A 91 -9.11 -8.41 -0.27
C LEU A 91 -8.35 -7.71 -1.40
N GLU A 92 -7.52 -6.71 -1.10
CA GLU A 92 -6.69 -6.04 -2.11
C GLU A 92 -5.70 -7.01 -2.76
N ALA A 93 -5.09 -7.91 -1.98
CA ALA A 93 -4.19 -8.93 -2.52
C ALA A 93 -4.93 -9.96 -3.39
N GLU A 94 -6.14 -10.37 -2.99
CA GLU A 94 -6.99 -11.27 -3.79
C GLU A 94 -7.46 -10.58 -5.06
N MET A 95 -7.93 -9.34 -4.97
CA MET A 95 -8.28 -8.53 -6.13
C MET A 95 -7.07 -8.32 -7.03
N ALA A 96 -5.87 -8.05 -6.52
CA ALA A 96 -4.67 -7.96 -7.35
C ALA A 96 -4.34 -9.30 -8.05
N ARG A 97 -4.58 -10.45 -7.40
CA ARG A 97 -4.43 -11.77 -8.03
C ARG A 97 -5.46 -12.00 -9.14
N VAL A 98 -6.71 -11.64 -8.89
CA VAL A 98 -7.80 -11.75 -9.88
C VAL A 98 -7.61 -10.72 -11.01
N THR A 99 -7.13 -9.52 -10.71
CA THR A 99 -6.95 -8.45 -11.72
C THR A 99 -5.66 -8.66 -12.53
N LYS A 100 -4.70 -9.46 -12.05
CA LYS A 100 -3.66 -10.07 -12.89
C LYS A 100 -4.23 -11.05 -13.93
N GLN A 101 -5.54 -11.36 -13.90
CA GLN A 101 -6.29 -11.90 -15.04
C GLN A 101 -6.65 -10.83 -16.08
N GLY A 102 -5.98 -9.68 -16.10
CA GLY A 102 -6.01 -8.72 -17.22
C GLY A 102 -5.57 -9.33 -18.55
N GLY A 103 -5.01 -10.53 -18.51
CA GLY A 103 -4.69 -11.35 -19.66
C GLY A 103 -3.21 -11.50 -19.89
N ASP A 104 -2.80 -12.62 -20.47
CA ASP A 104 -1.40 -12.85 -20.79
C ASP A 104 -1.00 -11.96 -21.98
N LEU A 105 0.05 -11.17 -21.78
CA LEU A 105 0.63 -10.37 -22.86
C LEU A 105 1.17 -11.30 -23.95
N LEU A 106 0.58 -11.22 -25.16
CA LEU A 106 1.02 -12.01 -26.31
C LEU A 106 2.15 -11.34 -27.07
N VAL A 107 2.01 -10.04 -27.32
CA VAL A 107 2.96 -9.26 -28.12
C VAL A 107 2.84 -7.78 -27.73
N SER A 108 3.96 -7.07 -27.79
CA SER A 108 4.02 -5.61 -27.60
C SER A 108 4.87 -5.00 -28.71
N ARG A 109 4.35 -4.01 -29.44
CA ARG A 109 5.03 -3.31 -30.53
C ARG A 109 4.50 -1.89 -30.72
N GLY A 110 5.40 -0.94 -30.92
CA GLY A 110 5.04 0.44 -31.30
C GLY A 110 4.15 1.17 -30.29
N GLY A 111 4.28 0.83 -29.01
CA GLY A 111 3.44 1.38 -27.94
C GLY A 111 2.11 0.64 -27.71
N PHE A 112 1.79 -0.33 -28.55
CA PHE A 112 0.56 -1.12 -28.41
C PHE A 112 0.86 -2.54 -27.94
N SER A 113 -0.05 -3.11 -27.16
CA SER A 113 0.08 -4.45 -26.60
C SER A 113 -1.17 -5.27 -26.85
N VAL A 114 -1.02 -6.55 -27.17
CA VAL A 114 -2.13 -7.50 -27.29
C VAL A 114 -2.14 -8.40 -26.08
N MET A 115 -3.25 -8.40 -25.34
CA MET A 115 -3.46 -9.22 -24.14
C MET A 115 -4.51 -10.30 -24.40
N THR A 116 -4.24 -11.53 -23.96
CA THR A 116 -5.18 -12.66 -24.05
C THR A 116 -6.17 -12.62 -22.91
N LEU A 117 -7.46 -12.45 -23.22
CA LEU A 117 -8.55 -12.53 -22.26
C LEU A 117 -9.10 -13.96 -22.17
N ALA A 118 -10.02 -14.19 -21.22
CA ALA A 118 -10.75 -15.45 -21.12
C ALA A 118 -11.51 -15.78 -22.42
N HIS A 119 -11.76 -17.08 -22.65
CA HIS A 119 -12.49 -17.60 -23.82
C HIS A 119 -11.84 -17.33 -25.19
N GLY A 120 -10.50 -17.20 -25.23
CA GLY A 120 -9.76 -17.04 -26.49
C GLY A 120 -9.98 -15.69 -27.17
N ARG A 121 -10.48 -14.70 -26.41
CA ARG A 121 -10.60 -13.31 -26.86
C ARG A 121 -9.31 -12.56 -26.56
N CYS A 122 -9.09 -11.46 -27.25
CA CYS A 122 -7.94 -10.59 -27.06
C CYS A 122 -8.38 -9.14 -26.95
N ALA A 123 -7.66 -8.36 -26.14
CA ALA A 123 -7.78 -6.90 -26.13
C ALA A 123 -6.48 -6.28 -26.64
N VAL A 124 -6.60 -5.17 -27.36
CA VAL A 124 -5.46 -4.35 -27.75
C VAL A 124 -5.44 -3.12 -26.84
N THR A 125 -4.33 -2.92 -26.15
CA THR A 125 -4.13 -1.82 -25.20
C THR A 125 -3.03 -0.86 -25.66
N ASP A 126 -3.17 0.39 -25.27
CA ASP A 126 -2.15 1.44 -25.44
C ASP A 126 -1.09 1.35 -24.32
N LEU A 127 -0.06 2.20 -24.37
CA LEU A 127 1.01 2.37 -23.37
C LEU A 127 0.47 2.57 -21.95
N ASP A 128 -0.67 3.25 -21.81
CA ASP A 128 -1.34 3.50 -20.54
C ASP A 128 -2.22 2.32 -20.07
N GLY A 129 -2.27 1.22 -20.84
CA GLY A 129 -3.06 0.03 -20.55
C GLY A 129 -4.56 0.17 -20.87
N GLN A 130 -4.98 1.28 -21.49
CA GLN A 130 -6.38 1.46 -21.90
C GLN A 130 -6.72 0.65 -23.14
N TRP A 131 -7.92 0.07 -23.16
CA TRP A 131 -8.41 -0.69 -24.30
C TRP A 131 -8.75 0.25 -25.46
N ILE A 132 -8.21 -0.04 -26.64
CA ILE A 132 -8.48 0.72 -27.85
C ILE A 132 -9.84 0.33 -28.44
N THR A 133 -10.26 -0.92 -28.23
CA THR A 133 -11.52 -1.45 -28.74
C THR A 133 -12.55 -1.58 -27.62
N PRO A 134 -13.82 -1.20 -27.87
CA PRO A 134 -14.89 -1.31 -26.87
C PRO A 134 -15.28 -2.76 -26.58
N ASN A 135 -15.04 -3.68 -27.54
CA ASN A 135 -15.33 -5.10 -27.41
C ASN A 135 -14.04 -5.93 -27.57
N PRO A 136 -13.93 -7.09 -26.87
CA PRO A 136 -12.86 -8.05 -27.08
C PRO A 136 -12.89 -8.64 -28.50
N LEU A 137 -11.72 -8.69 -29.13
CA LEU A 137 -11.54 -9.22 -30.48
C LEU A 137 -11.17 -10.70 -30.47
N THR A 138 -11.29 -11.36 -31.62
CA THR A 138 -10.58 -12.64 -31.82
C THR A 138 -9.07 -12.40 -31.93
N ARG A 139 -8.26 -13.44 -31.74
CA ARG A 139 -6.80 -13.35 -31.88
C ARG A 139 -6.40 -12.76 -33.24
N GLU A 140 -6.95 -13.29 -34.34
CA GLU A 140 -6.61 -12.83 -35.69
C GLU A 140 -6.95 -11.35 -35.92
N GLU A 141 -8.11 -10.91 -35.43
CA GLU A 141 -8.53 -9.50 -35.53
C GLU A 141 -7.63 -8.58 -34.70
N ALA A 142 -7.21 -9.01 -33.51
CA ALA A 142 -6.32 -8.24 -32.66
C ALA A 142 -4.93 -8.06 -33.30
N PHE A 143 -4.36 -9.12 -33.89
CA PHE A 143 -3.09 -9.02 -34.63
C PHE A 143 -3.22 -8.14 -35.88
N LYS A 144 -4.30 -8.28 -36.66
CA LYS A 144 -4.57 -7.40 -37.81
C LYS A 144 -4.72 -5.93 -37.40
N LEU A 145 -5.32 -5.66 -36.24
CA LEU A 145 -5.43 -4.30 -35.71
C LEU A 145 -4.05 -3.77 -35.27
N LEU A 146 -3.25 -4.59 -34.59
CA LEU A 146 -1.89 -4.24 -34.18
C LEU A 146 -1.01 -3.90 -35.40
N ASP A 147 -1.11 -4.67 -36.48
CA ASP A 147 -0.37 -4.42 -37.73
C ASP A 147 -0.76 -3.12 -38.41
N LYS A 148 -2.01 -2.68 -38.28
CA LYS A 148 -2.46 -1.38 -38.77
C LYS A 148 -1.99 -0.22 -37.91
N LEU A 149 -1.92 -0.41 -36.58
CA LEU A 149 -1.54 0.63 -35.63
C LEU A 149 -0.03 0.86 -35.59
N SER A 150 0.75 -0.21 -35.73
CA SER A 150 2.21 -0.15 -35.76
C SER A 150 2.69 -0.99 -36.94
N PRO A 151 2.71 -0.47 -38.18
CA PRO A 151 3.29 -1.21 -39.29
C PRO A 151 4.74 -1.55 -38.95
N VAL A 152 5.11 -2.83 -39.06
CA VAL A 152 6.52 -3.20 -39.09
C VAL A 152 7.03 -2.64 -40.39
N ASP A 153 7.91 -1.64 -40.34
CA ASP A 153 8.70 -1.30 -41.50
C ASP A 153 9.36 -2.61 -41.95
N PRO A 154 9.07 -3.10 -43.17
CA PRO A 154 9.71 -4.30 -43.65
C PRO A 154 11.19 -4.01 -43.58
N VAL A 155 11.89 -4.71 -42.68
CA VAL A 155 13.34 -4.63 -42.54
C VAL A 155 13.83 -4.88 -43.95
N ALA A 156 14.40 -3.85 -44.59
CA ALA A 156 14.86 -3.92 -45.95
C ALA A 156 15.74 -5.17 -46.03
N GLU A 157 15.24 -6.21 -46.69
CA GLU A 157 15.98 -7.44 -46.91
C GLU A 157 17.26 -6.99 -47.59
N GLY A 158 18.37 -7.07 -46.84
CA GLY A 158 19.68 -6.75 -47.34
C GLY A 158 19.88 -7.58 -48.60
N GLN A 159 20.02 -6.89 -49.73
CA GLN A 159 20.58 -7.48 -50.93
C GLN A 159 21.94 -8.02 -50.52
N ASP A 160 22.03 -9.32 -50.31
CA ASP A 160 23.31 -10.03 -50.29
C ASP A 160 23.90 -9.86 -51.69
N ASP A 161 24.75 -8.84 -51.84
CA ASP A 161 25.61 -8.61 -52.99
C ASP A 161 26.50 -9.85 -53.18
N VAL A 162 26.03 -10.76 -54.02
CA VAL A 162 26.84 -11.85 -54.57
C VAL A 162 27.85 -11.23 -55.52
N SER A 163 29.05 -10.95 -55.02
CA SER A 163 30.20 -10.59 -55.84
C SER A 163 30.84 -11.87 -56.37
N GLU A 164 30.81 -12.06 -57.70
CA GLU A 164 31.57 -13.08 -58.44
C GLU A 164 33.09 -12.90 -58.36
#